data_AF-A0A6G0YMY3-F1
#
_entry.id   AF-A0A6G0YMY3-F1
#
_cell.length_a   1.000
_cell.length_b   1.000
_cell.length_c   1.000
_cell.angle_alpha   90.00
_cell.angle_beta   90.00
_cell.angle_gamma   90.00
#
_symmetry.space_group_name_H-M   'P 1'
#
loop_
_entity.id
_entity.type
_entity.pdbx_description
1 polymer ?
#
loop_
_entity_poly.entity_id
_entity_poly.type
_entity_poly.pdbx_seq_one_letter_code
_entity_poly.pdbx_strand_id
1 'polypeptide(L)'
;MGHEVVRLPPYHCQYNPIESIWEQVKGKVAEKNNNFKMEDVKVLVNSVLDAKCGEHCNKIQEDDLVKEGLRDEILEPIIITINPDDISTDEDAGKQ
;
A
#
# COMPACT_ATOMS: atom_id res chain seq x y z
N MET A 1 23.07 -4.68 16.42
CA MET A 1 22.42 -4.42 15.12
C MET A 1 21.27 -5.40 15.00
N GLY A 2 20.02 -4.92 15.12
CA GLY A 2 18.82 -5.76 15.22
C GLY A 2 17.60 -4.94 14.83
N HIS A 3 17.52 -4.59 13.55
CA HIS A 3 16.37 -3.88 12.99
C HIS A 3 15.40 -4.88 12.40
N GLU A 4 14.13 -4.76 12.77
CA GLU A 4 13.05 -5.50 12.13
C GLU A 4 12.63 -4.77 10.85
N VAL A 5 12.56 -5.53 9.76
CA VAL A 5 12.18 -4.99 8.46
C VAL A 5 10.68 -5.11 8.29
N VAL A 6 9.98 -3.97 8.28
CA VAL A 6 8.57 -3.91 7.93
C VAL A 6 8.39 -4.17 6.43
N ARG A 7 7.52 -5.11 6.07
CA ARG A 7 7.14 -5.41 4.68
C ARG A 7 5.79 -4.78 4.39
N LEU A 8 5.70 -4.03 3.29
CA LEU A 8 4.45 -3.46 2.78
C LEU A 8 4.04 -4.18 1.49
N PRO A 9 2.73 -4.34 1.23
CA PRO A 9 2.27 -4.94 -0.01
C PRO A 9 2.59 -4.04 -1.22
N PRO A 10 2.90 -4.62 -2.38
CA PRO A 10 3.28 -3.87 -3.58
C PRO A 10 2.11 -3.02 -4.08
N TYR A 11 2.38 -1.84 -4.64
CA TYR A 11 1.38 -0.91 -5.18
C TYR A 11 0.40 -0.30 -4.16
N HIS A 12 0.65 -0.41 -2.86
CA HIS A 12 -0.17 0.21 -1.81
C HIS A 12 0.59 1.31 -1.05
N CYS A 13 0.79 2.45 -1.71
CA CYS A 13 1.53 3.58 -1.14
C CYS A 13 0.87 4.19 0.11
N GLN A 14 -0.44 4.01 0.29
CA GLN A 14 -1.18 4.49 1.47
C GLN A 14 -0.69 3.91 2.80
N TYR A 15 -0.04 2.74 2.76
CA TYR A 15 0.54 2.12 3.95
C TYR A 15 1.97 2.60 4.23
N ASN A 16 2.57 3.39 3.33
CA ASN A 16 3.92 3.88 3.46
C ASN A 16 3.95 5.32 3.99
N PRO A 17 4.34 5.56 5.26
CA PRO A 17 4.26 6.89 5.86
C PRO A 17 5.12 7.96 5.16
N ILE A 18 6.20 7.56 4.47
CA ILE A 18 7.06 8.53 3.76
C ILE A 18 6.34 9.17 2.57
N GLU A 19 5.40 8.47 1.94
CA GLU A 19 4.63 9.00 0.80
C GLU A 19 3.70 10.12 1.27
N SER A 20 3.03 9.93 2.42
CA SER A 20 2.19 10.96 3.05
C SER A 20 2.97 12.19 3.50
N ILE A 21 4.22 12.02 3.97
CA ILE A 21 5.11 13.15 4.26
C ILE A 21 5.44 13.91 2.99
N TRP A 22 5.80 13.20 1.91
CA TRP A 22 6.14 13.82 0.64
C TRP A 22 4.98 14.58 0.00
N GLU A 23 3.75 14.06 0.12
CA GLU A 23 2.55 14.77 -0.34
C GLU A 23 2.40 16.12 0.38
N GLN A 24 2.50 16.15 1.70
CA GLN A 24 2.40 17.38 2.50
C GLN A 24 3.53 18.37 2.19
N VAL A 25 4.77 17.88 2.08
CA VAL A 25 5.93 18.71 1.72
C VAL A 25 5.72 19.35 0.36
N LYS A 26 5.35 18.57 -0.65
CA LYS A 26 5.10 19.09 -2.02
C LYS A 26 3.98 20.11 -2.02
N GLY A 27 2.87 19.85 -1.32
CA GLY A 27 1.75 20.78 -1.21
C GLY A 27 2.18 22.13 -0.60
N LYS A 28 2.90 22.10 0.51
CA LYS A 28 3.36 23.32 1.19
C LYS A 28 4.42 24.09 0.39
N VAL A 29 5.32 23.38 -0.29
CA VAL A 29 6.28 24.03 -1.21
C VAL A 29 5.55 24.65 -2.39
N ALA A 30 4.59 23.96 -3.01
CA ALA A 30 3.83 24.51 -4.13
C ALA A 30 3.01 25.77 -3.74
N GLU A 31 2.47 25.81 -2.52
CA GLU A 31 1.70 26.95 -2.02
C GLU A 31 2.58 28.16 -1.65
N LYS A 32 3.75 27.93 -1.04
CA LYS A 32 4.50 28.99 -0.34
C LYS A 32 5.85 29.34 -0.97
N ASN A 33 6.39 28.51 -1.86
CA ASN A 33 7.64 28.78 -2.54
C ASN A 33 7.46 29.74 -3.73
N ASN A 34 7.13 30.99 -3.43
CA ASN A 34 6.89 32.02 -4.44
C ASN A 34 8.18 32.67 -4.97
N ASN A 35 9.30 32.50 -4.25
CA ASN A 35 10.57 33.13 -4.59
C ASN A 35 11.58 32.17 -5.23
N PHE A 36 11.21 30.89 -5.36
CA PHE A 36 11.99 29.83 -6.01
C PHE A 36 13.42 29.66 -5.46
N LYS A 37 13.65 30.03 -4.18
CA LYS A 37 14.95 29.90 -3.52
C LYS A 37 15.04 28.59 -2.73
N MET A 38 16.20 27.95 -2.79
CA MET A 38 16.44 26.66 -2.13
C MET A 38 16.39 26.79 -0.59
N GLU A 39 16.81 27.93 -0.08
CA GLU A 39 16.87 28.26 1.34
C GLU A 39 15.47 28.29 1.93
N ASP A 40 14.51 28.87 1.21
CA ASP A 40 13.11 28.93 1.60
C ASP A 40 12.46 27.55 1.50
N VAL A 41 12.80 26.76 0.48
CA VAL A 41 12.37 25.35 0.40
C VAL A 41 12.83 24.55 1.62
N LYS A 42 14.09 24.70 2.04
CA LYS A 42 14.61 24.02 3.24
C LYS A 42 13.82 24.40 4.50
N VAL A 43 13.49 25.67 4.69
CA VAL A 43 12.68 26.13 5.83
C VAL A 43 11.27 25.54 5.76
N LEU A 44 10.63 25.56 4.58
CA LEU A 44 9.30 25.01 4.38
C LEU A 44 9.25 23.51 4.66
N VAL A 45 10.21 22.74 4.16
CA VAL A 45 10.33 21.29 4.41
C VAL A 45 10.44 21.00 5.90
N ASN A 46 11.39 21.65 6.59
CA ASN A 46 11.60 21.42 8.03
C ASN A 46 10.35 21.75 8.85
N SER A 47 9.60 22.78 8.46
CA SER A 47 8.35 23.15 9.14
C SER A 47 7.17 22.19 8.91
N VAL A 48 7.30 21.17 8.03
CA VAL A 48 6.28 20.14 7.79
C VAL A 48 6.60 18.83 8.52
N LEU A 49 7.88 18.57 8.78
CA LEU A 49 8.34 17.29 9.33
C LEU A 49 7.83 17.00 10.75
N ASP A 50 7.33 18.01 11.47
CA ASP A 50 6.69 17.84 12.79
C ASP A 50 5.28 17.22 12.72
N ALA A 51 4.72 17.00 11.53
CA ALA A 51 3.40 16.39 11.38
C ALA A 51 3.44 14.88 11.63
N LYS A 52 2.62 14.40 12.58
CA LYS A 52 2.45 12.98 12.92
C LYS A 52 1.85 12.17 11.76
N CYS A 53 2.68 11.68 10.84
CA CYS A 53 2.22 10.96 9.65
C CYS A 53 1.97 9.46 9.90
N GLY A 54 2.59 8.87 10.94
CA GLY A 54 2.47 7.43 11.22
C GLY A 54 1.07 7.00 11.67
N GLU A 55 0.35 7.86 12.41
CA GLU A 55 -0.99 7.53 12.93
C GLU A 55 -2.01 7.32 11.79
N HIS A 56 -1.87 8.05 10.68
CA HIS A 56 -2.76 7.93 9.52
C HIS A 56 -2.62 6.58 8.81
N CYS A 57 -1.39 6.15 8.50
CA CYS A 57 -1.14 4.87 7.84
C CYS A 57 -1.60 3.68 8.69
N ASN A 58 -1.41 3.75 10.01
CA ASN A 58 -1.90 2.71 10.93
C ASN A 58 -3.42 2.61 10.90
N LYS A 59 -4.12 3.76 10.87
CA LYS A 59 -5.58 3.77 10.82
C LYS A 59 -6.12 3.12 9.55
N ILE A 60 -5.53 3.42 8.39
CA ILE A 60 -5.96 2.81 7.12
C ILE A 60 -5.75 1.29 7.16
N GLN A 61 -4.61 0.84 7.70
CA GLN A 61 -4.34 -0.60 7.84
C GLN A 61 -5.35 -1.30 8.74
N GLU A 62 -5.69 -0.70 9.88
CA GLU A 62 -6.70 -1.23 10.81
C GLU A 62 -8.08 -1.32 10.12
N ASP A 63 -8.49 -0.25 9.45
CA ASP A 63 -9.77 -0.18 8.74
C ASP A 63 -9.86 -1.24 7.63
N ASP A 64 -8.77 -1.50 6.91
CA ASP A 64 -8.74 -2.52 5.86
C ASP A 64 -8.67 -3.95 6.43
N LEU A 65 -7.95 -4.15 7.54
CA LEU A 65 -7.94 -5.43 8.26
C LEU A 65 -9.34 -5.82 8.76
N VAL A 66 -10.09 -4.87 9.31
CA VAL A 66 -11.48 -5.09 9.74
C VAL A 66 -12.37 -5.49 8.56
N LYS A 67 -12.21 -4.84 7.40
CA LYS A 67 -12.98 -5.20 6.18
C LYS A 67 -12.61 -6.59 5.67
N GLU A 68 -11.33 -6.95 5.68
CA GLU A 68 -10.84 -8.28 5.30
C GLU A 68 -11.43 -9.36 6.21
N GLY A 69 -11.39 -9.17 7.53
CA GLY A 69 -11.91 -10.16 8.50
C GLY A 69 -13.39 -10.46 8.34
N LEU A 70 -14.17 -9.53 7.78
CA LEU A 70 -15.59 -9.70 7.51
C LEU A 70 -15.89 -10.24 6.10
N ARG A 71 -14.91 -10.33 5.19
CA ARG A 71 -15.16 -10.78 3.81
C ARG A 71 -15.72 -12.20 3.78
N ASP A 72 -15.15 -13.12 4.54
CA ASP A 72 -15.57 -14.53 4.55
C ASP A 72 -16.98 -14.71 5.13
N GLU A 73 -17.43 -13.81 6.00
CA GLU A 73 -18.79 -13.81 6.56
C GLU A 73 -19.83 -13.22 5.59
N ILE A 74 -19.41 -12.27 4.74
CA ILE A 74 -20.31 -11.52 3.84
C ILE A 74 -20.39 -12.17 2.44
N LEU A 75 -19.34 -12.83 1.97
CA LEU A 75 -19.28 -13.39 0.63
C LEU A 75 -20.02 -14.73 0.54
N GLU A 76 -20.76 -14.92 -0.56
CA GLU A 76 -21.36 -16.21 -0.86
C GLU A 76 -20.26 -17.27 -1.10
N PRO A 77 -20.40 -18.47 -0.53
CA PRO A 77 -19.40 -19.53 -0.67
C PRO A 77 -19.31 -20.01 -2.12
N ILE A 78 -18.09 -20.05 -2.65
CA ILE A 78 -17.81 -20.64 -3.96
C ILE A 78 -17.69 -22.16 -3.77
N ILE A 79 -18.66 -22.91 -4.32
CA ILE A 79 -18.67 -24.38 -4.27
C ILE A 79 -17.94 -24.92 -5.50
N ILE A 80 -16.76 -25.49 -5.30
CA ILE A 80 -16.04 -26.22 -6.35
C ILE A 80 -16.40 -27.70 -6.25
N THR A 81 -17.24 -28.16 -7.16
CA THR A 81 -17.53 -29.60 -7.31
C THR A 81 -16.45 -30.22 -8.17
N ILE A 82 -15.65 -31.13 -7.59
CA ILE A 82 -14.63 -31.88 -8.33
C ILE A 82 -15.29 -33.15 -8.86
N ASN A 83 -15.60 -33.19 -10.16
CA ASN A 83 -16.03 -34.43 -10.80
C ASN A 83 -14.79 -35.21 -11.26
N PRO A 84 -14.75 -36.54 -11.02
CA PRO A 84 -13.62 -37.37 -11.44
C PRO A 84 -13.46 -37.45 -12.97
N ASP A 85 -14.49 -37.09 -13.73
CA ASP A 85 -14.51 -37.16 -15.20
C ASP A 85 -13.92 -35.92 -15.89
N ASP A 86 -13.63 -34.85 -15.15
CA ASP A 86 -13.08 -33.58 -15.69
C ASP A 86 -11.54 -33.62 -15.88
N ILE A 87 -10.92 -34.80 -15.81
CA ILE A 87 -9.49 -35.01 -16.05
C ILE A 87 -9.23 -35.00 -17.57
N SER A 88 -8.91 -33.83 -18.12
CA SER A 88 -8.30 -33.73 -19.45
C SER A 88 -6.92 -34.39 -19.43
N THR A 89 -6.82 -35.58 -20.03
CA THR A 89 -5.53 -36.25 -20.22
C THR A 89 -4.92 -35.67 -21.49
N ASP A 90 -4.02 -34.68 -21.34
CA ASP A 90 -3.21 -34.19 -22.46
C ASP A 90 -2.19 -35.28 -22.82
N GLU A 91 -2.49 -36.09 -23.84
CA GLU A 91 -1.52 -36.99 -24.45
C GLU A 91 -0.51 -36.16 -25.26
N ASP A 92 0.67 -35.92 -24.66
CA ASP A 92 1.84 -35.41 -25.36
C ASP A 92 2.32 -36.46 -26.39
N ALA A 93 1.83 -36.32 -27.62
CA ALA A 93 2.30 -37.11 -28.75
C ALA A 93 3.71 -36.64 -29.15
N GLY A 94 4.71 -37.19 -28.46
CA GLY A 94 6.12 -37.07 -28.86
C GLY A 94 6.31 -37.50 -30.31
N LYS A 95 6.57 -36.53 -31.18
CA LYS A 95 7.03 -36.78 -32.55
C LYS A 95 8.53 -37.08 -32.52
N GLN A 96 8.89 -38.29 -32.97
CA GLN A 96 10.23 -38.65 -33.45
C GLN A 96 10.62 -37.84 -34.68
#